data_AF-A0A0G0QUK0-F1
#
_entry.id   AF-A0A0G0QUK0-F1
#
_cell.length_a   1.000
_cell.length_b   1.000
_cell.length_c   1.000
_cell.angle_alpha   90.00
_cell.angle_beta   90.00
_cell.angle_gamma   90.00
#
_symmetry.space_group_name_H-M   'P 1'
#
loop_
_entity.id
_entity.type
_entity.pdbx_description
1 polymer ?
#
loop_
_entity_poly.entity_id
_entity_poly.type
_entity_poly.pdbx_seq_one_letter_code
_entity_poly.pdbx_strand_id
1 'polypeptide(L)' 'MNKTRITYSILAILFGVFMVVYGGYDDSPGAQGLGLIAAIVGIVGIIKSKKRISSQNN' A
#
# COMPACT_ATOMS: atom_id res chain seq x y z
N MET A 1 3.82 16.64 -6.03
CA MET A 1 3.58 15.19 -5.83
C MET A 1 4.94 14.50 -5.77
N ASN A 2 5.38 14.01 -4.61
CA ASN A 2 6.67 13.32 -4.54
C ASN A 2 6.52 11.99 -5.26
N LYS A 3 6.94 11.94 -6.54
CA LYS A 3 6.80 10.76 -7.42
C LYS A 3 7.25 9.49 -6.70
N THR A 4 8.36 9.59 -5.97
CA THR A 4 8.92 8.53 -5.12
C THR A 4 7.94 7.97 -4.09
N ARG A 5 7.17 8.82 -3.39
CA ARG A 5 6.18 8.35 -2.39
C ARG A 5 5.06 7.54 -3.04
N ILE A 6 4.60 7.97 -4.21
CA ILE A 6 3.55 7.25 -4.94
C ILE A 6 4.10 5.93 -5.49
N THR A 7 5.31 5.92 -6.03
CA THR A 7 5.97 4.70 -6.46
C THR A 7 6.09 3.69 -5.31
N TYR A 8 6.58 4.11 -4.14
CA TYR A 8 6.66 3.23 -2.97
C TYR A 8 5.28 2.74 -2.49
N SER A 9 4.27 3.60 -2.53
CA SER A 9 2.91 3.19 -2.18
C SER A 9 2.34 2.15 -3.14
N ILE A 10 2.57 2.29 -4.46
CA ILE A 10 2.14 1.30 -5.45
C ILE A 10 2.89 -0.03 -5.24
N LEU A 11 4.20 0.02 -5.01
CA LEU A 11 5.00 -1.16 -4.70
C LEU A 11 4.50 -1.87 -3.43
N ALA A 12 4.16 -1.11 -2.38
CA ALA A 12 3.60 -1.67 -1.15
C ALA A 12 2.23 -2.35 -1.36
N ILE A 13 1.38 -1.80 -2.24
CA ILE A 13 0.10 -2.44 -2.60
C ILE A 13 0.34 -3.74 -3.35
N LEU A 14 1.20 -3.73 -4.38
CA LEU A 14 1.50 -4.93 -5.16
C LEU A 14 2.13 -6.02 -4.29
N PHE A 15 3.08 -5.65 -3.43
CA PHE A 15 3.70 -6.58 -2.48
C PHE A 15 2.71 -7.10 -1.44
N GLY A 16 1.82 -6.24 -0.93
CA GLY A 16 0.79 -6.62 0.02
C GLY A 16 -0.19 -7.64 -0.55
N VAL A 17 -0.70 -7.39 -1.77
CA VAL A 17 -1.58 -8.33 -2.48
C VAL A 17 -0.86 -9.65 -2.75
N PHE A 18 0.40 -9.61 -3.18
CA PHE A 18 1.22 -10.80 -3.37
C PHE A 18 1.35 -11.62 -2.08
N MET A 19 1.63 -10.98 -0.94
CA MET A 19 1.72 -11.63 0.38
C MET A 19 0.38 -12.26 0.81
N VAL A 20 -0.75 -11.65 0.49
CA VAL A 20 -2.07 -12.24 0.77
C VAL A 20 -2.27 -13.53 -0.02
N VAL A 21 -1.98 -13.51 -1.32
CA VAL A 21 -2.11 -14.70 -2.19
C VAL A 21 -1.13 -15.79 -1.75
N TYR A 22 0.14 -15.44 -1.55
CA TYR A 22 1.17 -16.38 -1.12
C TYR A 22 0.89 -16.94 0.28
N GLY A 23 0.47 -16.09 1.21
CA GLY A 23 0.08 -16.51 2.55
C GLY A 23 -1.16 -17.40 2.58
N GLY A 24 -2.07 -17.26 1.61
CA GLY A 24 -3.17 -18.22 1.40
C GLY A 24 -2.74 -19.53 0.77
N TYR A 25 -1.70 -19.53 -0.06
CA TYR A 25 -1.11 -20.77 -0.57
C TYR A 25 -0.37 -21.56 0.52
N ASP A 26 0.29 -20.86 1.44
CA ASP A 26 1.06 -21.44 2.55
C ASP A 26 0.24 -21.68 3.84
N ASP A 27 -1.09 -21.51 3.80
CA ASP A 27 -1.98 -21.56 4.99
C ASP A 27 -1.44 -20.74 6.19
N SER A 28 -0.74 -19.65 5.90
CA SER A 28 -0.04 -18.81 6.84
C SER A 28 -0.86 -17.54 7.13
N PRO A 29 -1.68 -17.51 8.19
CA PRO A 29 -2.53 -16.35 8.51
C PRO A 29 -1.72 -15.08 8.80
N GLY A 30 -0.47 -15.23 9.29
CA GLY A 30 0.44 -14.11 9.51
C GLY A 30 0.86 -13.42 8.20
N ALA A 31 1.18 -14.19 7.16
CA ALA A 31 1.54 -13.65 5.85
C ALA A 31 0.36 -12.91 5.20
N GLN A 32 -0.86 -13.45 5.31
CA GLN A 32 -2.07 -12.74 4.89
C GLN A 32 -2.28 -11.43 5.66
N GLY A 33 -2.14 -11.47 6.99
CA GLY A 33 -2.28 -10.28 7.83
C GLY A 33 -1.27 -9.19 7.50
N LEU A 34 0.01 -9.56 7.35
CA LEU A 34 1.06 -8.63 6.94
C LEU A 34 0.82 -8.08 5.52
N GLY A 35 0.38 -8.92 4.60
CA GLY A 35 0.01 -8.51 3.24
C GLY A 35 -1.11 -7.48 3.22
N LEU A 36 -2.15 -7.71 4.04
CA LEU A 36 -3.27 -6.77 4.16
C LEU A 36 -2.82 -5.42 4.75
N ILE A 37 -2.00 -5.43 5.80
CA ILE A 37 -1.46 -4.21 6.41
C ILE A 37 -0.62 -3.43 5.39
N ALA A 38 0.26 -4.11 4.65
CA ALA A 38 1.09 -3.48 3.63
C ALA A 38 0.24 -2.82 2.53
N ALA A 39 -0.82 -3.50 2.08
CA ALA A 39 -1.75 -2.95 1.09
C ALA A 39 -2.48 -1.70 1.62
N ILE A 40 -3.00 -1.75 2.85
CA ILE A 40 -3.68 -0.60 3.49
C ILE A 40 -2.74 0.60 3.63
N VAL A 41 -1.51 0.38 4.11
CA VAL A 41 -0.51 1.45 4.24
C VAL A 41 -0.20 2.10 2.89
N GLY A 42 -0.06 1.28 1.83
CA GLY A 42 0.13 1.78 0.47
C GLY A 42 -1.04 2.66 0.01
N ILE A 43 -2.28 2.21 0.19
CA ILE A 43 -3.50 2.97 -0.16
C ILE A 43 -3.57 4.30 0.61
N VAL A 44 -3.37 4.27 1.93
CA VAL A 44 -3.37 5.47 2.78
C VAL A 44 -2.27 6.44 2.35
N GLY A 45 -1.10 5.94 1.96
CA GLY A 45 0.00 6.74 1.42
C GLY A 45 -0.37 7.53 0.16
N ILE A 46 -1.13 6.91 -0.76
CA ILE A 46 -1.64 7.57 -1.98
C ILE A 46 -2.67 8.65 -1.61
N ILE A 47 -3.65 8.31 -0.76
CA ILE A 47 -4.72 9.25 -0.35
C ILE A 47 -4.11 10.49 0.33
N LYS A 48 -3.19 10.30 1.28
CA LYS A 48 -2.51 11.40 1.96
C LYS A 48 -1.66 12.24 0.99
N SER A 49 -1.05 11.61 -0.01
CA SER A 49 -0.28 12.31 -1.03
C SER A 49 -1.17 13.16 -1.96
N LYS A 50 -2.39 12.70 -2.30
CA LYS A 50 -3.38 13.49 -3.04
C LYS A 50 -3.92 14.67 -2.24
N LYS A 51 -4.25 14.47 -0.94
CA LYS A 51 -4.78 15.55 -0.08
C LYS A 51 -3.81 16.74 0.04
N ARG A 52 -2.50 16.48 0.13
CA ARG A 52 -1.49 17.55 0.18
C ARG A 52 -1.45 18.43 -1.07
N ILE A 53 -1.70 17.86 -2.24
CA ILE A 53 -1.71 18.61 -3.51
C ILE A 53 -2.94 19.51 -3.56
N SER A 54 -4.10 18.99 -3.15
CA SER A 54 -5.34 19.76 -3.11
C SER A 54 -5.25 20.98 -2.18
N SER A 55 -4.52 20.87 -1.07
CA SER A 55 -4.36 21.97 -0.11
C SER A 55 -3.30 23.00 -0.51
N GLN A 56 -2.43 22.71 -1.48
CA GLN A 56 -1.39 23.64 -1.96
C GLN A 56 -1.87 24.50 -3.14
N ASN A 57 -2.96 24.10 -3.80
CA ASN A 57 -3.56 24.81 -4.94
C ASN A 57 -4.75 25.72 -4.55
N ASN A 58 -4.99 25.93 -3.26
CA ASN A 58 -5.95 26.92 -2.72
C ASN A 58 -5.17 28.01 -1.98
#